data_AF-A0A8G1VSI4-F1
#
_entry.id   AF-A0A8G1VSI4-F1
#
_cell.length_a   1.000
_cell.length_b   1.000
_cell.length_c   1.000
_cell.angle_alpha   90.00
_cell.angle_beta   90.00
_cell.angle_gamma   90.00
#
_symmetry.space_group_name_H-M   'P 1'
#
loop_
_entity.id
_entity.type
_entity.pdbx_description
1 polymer ?
#
loop_
_entity_poly.entity_id
_entity_poly.type
_entity_poly.pdbx_seq_one_letter_code
_entity_poly.pdbx_strand_id
1 'polypeptide(L)'
;MHLLKIGALLALAQTLSAAEIKIRTTNPPANSYVSHCSVILEDELFGCKGSSKPFKKSCGRNTGVQTKSICGDASVTVDWYSAVLTFESADGRTANCTLSSTETEGHCNTDDPDAFPVEHNGAGRLLGPRTVFLGVAPVVAGLLL
;
A
#
# COMPACT_ATOMS: atom_id res chain seq x y z
N MET A 1 -34.48 30.67 -25.95
CA MET A 1 -33.69 31.02 -24.75
C MET A 1 -33.36 29.71 -24.03
N HIS A 2 -32.15 29.19 -24.25
CA HIS A 2 -31.69 27.95 -23.63
C HIS A 2 -30.87 28.29 -22.38
N LEU A 3 -31.41 27.99 -21.20
CA LEU A 3 -30.70 28.03 -19.93
C LEU A 3 -30.06 26.65 -19.70
N LEU A 4 -28.81 26.49 -20.14
CA LEU A 4 -27.98 25.36 -19.74
C LEU A 4 -27.53 25.60 -18.28
N LYS A 5 -28.22 24.95 -17.33
CA LYS A 5 -27.71 24.76 -15.97
C LYS A 5 -26.51 23.82 -16.04
N ILE A 6 -25.32 24.39 -16.11
CA ILE A 6 -24.06 23.69 -15.90
C ILE A 6 -23.94 23.47 -14.39
N GLY A 7 -24.41 22.32 -13.91
CA GLY A 7 -24.10 21.84 -12.58
C GLY A 7 -22.62 21.49 -12.55
N ALA A 8 -21.84 22.22 -11.75
CA ALA A 8 -20.43 21.94 -11.55
C ALA A 8 -20.27 20.52 -10.97
N LEU A 9 -19.65 19.64 -11.75
CA LEU A 9 -19.07 18.41 -11.24
C LEU A 9 -17.93 18.83 -10.31
N LEU A 10 -18.18 18.79 -9.00
CA LEU A 10 -17.12 18.72 -8.01
C LEU A 10 -16.44 17.37 -8.20
N ALA A 11 -15.47 17.33 -9.13
CA ALA A 11 -14.45 16.29 -9.11
C ALA A 11 -13.81 16.37 -7.73
N LEU A 12 -13.94 15.32 -6.91
CA LEU A 12 -13.14 15.18 -5.70
C LEU A 12 -11.69 15.25 -6.16
N ALA A 13 -11.05 16.39 -5.94
CA ALA A 13 -9.62 16.51 -6.04
C ALA A 13 -9.07 15.54 -5.00
N GLN A 14 -8.69 14.35 -5.44
CA GLN A 14 -7.83 13.48 -4.69
C GLN A 14 -6.60 14.33 -4.41
N THR A 15 -6.48 14.83 -3.19
CA THR A 15 -5.26 15.48 -2.74
C THR A 15 -4.18 14.42 -2.90
N LEU A 16 -3.42 14.53 -3.99
CA LEU A 16 -2.23 13.74 -4.26
C LEU A 16 -1.26 14.06 -3.13
N SER A 17 -1.40 13.36 -2.01
CA SER A 17 -0.40 13.40 -0.96
C SER A 17 0.75 12.54 -1.45
N ALA A 18 1.77 13.23 -1.94
CA ALA A 18 3.09 12.72 -2.18
C ALA A 18 3.67 12.17 -0.88
N ALA A 19 4.05 10.90 -0.87
CA ALA A 19 4.82 10.37 0.24
C ALA A 19 5.83 9.35 -0.24
N GLU A 20 7.08 9.53 0.18
CA GLU A 20 8.07 8.47 0.08
C GLU A 20 7.76 7.39 1.14
N ILE A 21 7.58 6.17 0.65
CA ILE A 21 7.30 4.98 1.45
C ILE A 21 8.45 4.01 1.26
N LYS A 22 8.98 3.47 2.35
CA LYS A 22 10.01 2.42 2.28
C LYS A 22 9.76 1.27 3.25
N ILE A 23 10.33 0.11 2.93
CA ILE A 23 10.33 -1.04 3.82
C ILE A 23 11.72 -1.24 4.42
N ARG A 24 11.77 -1.54 5.73
CA ARG A 24 13.02 -1.77 6.46
C ARG A 24 12.95 -3.01 7.31
N THR A 25 14.06 -3.73 7.38
CA THR A 25 14.23 -4.77 8.40
C THR A 25 14.61 -4.11 9.72
N THR A 26 13.73 -4.26 10.70
CA THR A 26 13.83 -3.73 12.06
C THR A 26 13.95 -4.86 13.07
N ASN A 27 14.68 -4.61 14.16
CA ASN A 27 14.79 -5.53 15.28
C ASN A 27 14.07 -4.94 16.50
N PRO A 28 13.24 -5.72 17.21
CA PRO A 28 12.60 -5.24 18.41
C PRO A 28 13.65 -5.00 19.51
N PRO A 29 13.54 -3.92 20.31
CA PRO A 29 14.54 -3.59 21.34
C PRO A 29 14.76 -4.71 22.37
N ALA A 30 13.70 -5.47 22.68
CA ALA A 30 13.74 -6.55 23.65
C ALA A 30 14.42 -7.83 23.13
N ASN A 31 14.61 -8.00 21.82
CA ASN A 31 15.28 -9.16 21.24
C ASN A 31 15.86 -8.86 19.85
N SER A 32 17.15 -8.50 19.80
CA SER A 32 17.85 -8.16 18.56
C SER A 32 18.05 -9.34 17.60
N TYR A 33 17.83 -10.58 18.03
CA TYR A 33 17.96 -11.76 17.17
C TYR A 33 16.72 -12.03 16.30
N VAL A 34 15.62 -11.32 16.57
CA VAL A 34 14.40 -11.41 15.75
C VAL A 34 14.36 -10.24 14.79
N SER A 35 14.23 -10.53 13.49
CA SER A 35 14.15 -9.53 12.44
C SER A 35 12.76 -9.48 11.84
N HIS A 36 12.20 -8.28 11.77
CA HIS A 36 10.87 -8.00 11.21
C HIS A 36 10.98 -6.98 10.09
N CYS A 37 10.13 -7.06 9.08
CA CYS A 37 9.96 -5.97 8.11
C CYS A 37 8.95 -4.96 8.67
N SER A 38 9.14 -3.67 8.42
CA SER A 38 8.17 -2.62 8.73
C SER A 38 8.08 -1.66 7.55
N VAL A 39 6.89 -1.12 7.29
CA VAL A 39 6.70 -0.02 6.32
C VAL A 39 6.91 1.29 7.06
N ILE A 40 7.69 2.19 6.48
CA ILE A 40 8.02 3.51 6.99
C ILE A 40 7.50 4.54 5.99
N LEU A 41 6.64 5.43 6.47
CA LEU A 41 6.23 6.65 5.78
C LEU A 41 7.20 7.75 6.20
N GLU A 42 8.07 8.17 5.28
CA GLU A 42 9.04 9.24 5.53
C GLU A 42 8.38 10.61 5.51
N ASP A 43 7.37 10.76 4.67
CA ASP A 43 6.55 11.96 4.56
C ASP A 43 5.15 11.73 5.11
N GLU A 44 4.42 12.83 5.33
CA GLU A 44 3.05 12.76 5.80
C GLU A 44 2.10 12.37 4.66
N LEU A 45 1.43 11.23 4.80
CA LEU A 45 0.42 10.73 3.88
C LEU A 45 -0.95 10.77 4.57
N PHE A 46 -1.86 11.63 4.10
CA PHE A 46 -3.20 11.80 4.70
C PHE A 46 -3.19 12.09 6.21
N GLY A 47 -2.18 12.79 6.73
CA GLY A 47 -2.02 13.07 8.16
C GLY A 47 -1.29 11.98 8.95
N CYS A 48 -0.74 10.96 8.27
CA CYS A 48 -0.01 9.86 8.87
C CYS A 48 1.48 9.89 8.47
N LYS A 49 2.36 9.86 9.47
CA LYS A 49 3.81 9.71 9.31
C LYS A 49 4.34 8.78 10.38
N GLY A 50 5.21 7.84 10.00
CA GLY A 50 5.81 6.89 10.95
C GLY A 50 5.91 5.47 10.43
N SER A 51 6.00 4.51 11.36
CA SER A 51 6.21 3.09 11.07
C SER A 51 4.93 2.28 11.29
N SER A 52 4.68 1.32 10.40
CA SER A 52 3.68 0.29 10.62
C SER A 52 4.07 -0.60 11.81
N LYS A 53 3.11 -1.37 12.31
CA LYS A 53 3.43 -2.56 13.09
C LYS A 53 4.27 -3.54 12.24
N PRO A 54 5.19 -4.28 12.87
CA PRO A 54 6.08 -5.18 12.15
C PRO A 54 5.33 -6.35 11.49
N PHE A 55 5.78 -6.70 10.30
CA PHE A 55 5.49 -7.97 9.63
C PHE A 55 6.28 -9.11 10.28
N LYS A 56 5.79 -10.35 10.14
CA LYS A 56 6.28 -11.49 10.92
C LYS A 56 7.75 -11.82 10.63
N LYS A 57 8.19 -11.67 9.38
CA LYS A 57 9.56 -11.99 8.94
C LYS A 57 10.28 -10.72 8.47
N SER A 58 11.60 -10.80 8.29
CA SER A 58 12.41 -9.76 7.64
C SER A 58 11.94 -9.47 6.22
N CYS A 59 12.33 -8.31 5.68
CA CYS A 59 12.05 -7.99 4.27
C CYS A 59 12.71 -9.05 3.36
N GLY A 60 12.10 -9.31 2.21
CA GLY A 60 12.47 -10.40 1.28
C GLY A 60 12.08 -11.82 1.72
N ARG A 61 11.55 -12.00 2.95
CA ARG A 61 11.13 -13.32 3.47
C ARG A 61 9.62 -13.44 3.71
N ASN A 62 8.90 -12.31 3.68
CA ASN A 62 7.45 -12.30 3.72
C ASN A 62 6.87 -12.78 2.38
N THR A 63 5.65 -13.30 2.43
CA THR A 63 4.96 -13.91 1.27
C THR A 63 3.46 -13.60 1.37
N GLY A 64 2.78 -13.64 0.24
CA GLY A 64 1.33 -13.38 0.18
C GLY A 64 0.99 -11.92 0.30
N VAL A 65 -0.27 -11.64 0.60
CA VAL A 65 -0.77 -10.31 0.91
C VAL A 65 -0.89 -10.18 2.43
N GLN A 66 -0.30 -9.13 3.00
CA GLN A 66 -0.32 -8.92 4.44
C GLN A 66 -0.67 -7.47 4.77
N THR A 67 -1.55 -7.29 5.74
CA THR A 67 -1.97 -5.97 6.23
C THR A 67 -1.46 -5.73 7.65
N LYS A 68 -1.01 -4.52 7.93
CA LYS A 68 -0.58 -4.05 9.25
C LYS A 68 -1.13 -2.67 9.53
N SER A 69 -1.46 -2.41 10.80
CA SER A 69 -1.85 -1.07 11.23
C SER A 69 -0.66 -0.12 11.25
N ILE A 70 -0.95 1.15 11.00
CA ILE A 70 -0.02 2.29 11.04
C ILE A 70 -0.81 3.51 11.53
N CYS A 71 -0.17 4.45 12.24
CA CYS A 71 -0.83 5.68 12.71
C CYS A 71 -2.18 5.48 13.43
N GLY A 72 -2.29 4.46 14.28
CA GLY A 72 -3.53 4.13 14.98
C GLY A 72 -4.46 3.27 14.11
N ASP A 73 -5.41 3.92 13.46
CA ASP A 73 -6.53 3.27 12.74
C ASP A 73 -6.29 3.15 11.22
N ALA A 74 -5.20 3.72 10.70
CA ALA A 74 -4.81 3.50 9.31
C ALA A 74 -4.14 2.13 9.13
N SER A 75 -4.06 1.68 7.88
CA SER A 75 -3.43 0.39 7.55
C SER A 75 -2.58 0.48 6.29
N VAL A 76 -1.58 -0.40 6.23
CA VAL A 76 -0.78 -0.66 5.04
C VAL A 76 -0.90 -2.13 4.69
N THR A 77 -1.23 -2.38 3.42
CA THR A 77 -1.28 -3.71 2.84
C THR A 77 -0.14 -3.84 1.84
N VAL A 78 0.66 -4.89 1.98
CA VAL A 78 1.74 -5.21 1.03
C VAL A 78 1.43 -6.56 0.42
N ASP A 79 1.33 -6.58 -0.91
CA ASP A 79 1.40 -7.81 -1.68
C ASP A 79 2.87 -8.12 -1.98
N TRP A 80 3.42 -9.07 -1.21
CA TRP A 80 4.82 -9.46 -1.33
C TRP A 80 5.15 -10.15 -2.66
N TYR A 81 4.17 -10.54 -3.49
CA TYR A 81 4.44 -11.14 -4.80
C TYR A 81 4.48 -10.11 -5.93
N SER A 82 3.67 -9.06 -5.84
CA SER A 82 3.58 -8.00 -6.85
C SER A 82 4.34 -6.74 -6.46
N ALA A 83 4.86 -6.68 -5.22
CA ALA A 83 5.47 -5.51 -4.61
C ALA A 83 4.52 -4.30 -4.50
N VAL A 84 3.22 -4.49 -4.70
CA VAL A 84 2.21 -3.43 -4.56
C VAL A 84 1.99 -3.15 -3.08
N LEU A 85 2.13 -1.88 -2.71
CA LEU A 85 1.80 -1.36 -1.40
C LEU A 85 0.56 -0.48 -1.51
N THR A 86 -0.40 -0.71 -0.64
CA THR A 86 -1.62 0.11 -0.51
C THR A 86 -1.70 0.65 0.91
N PHE A 87 -1.80 1.96 1.04
CA PHE A 87 -2.16 2.65 2.28
C PHE A 87 -3.66 2.94 2.29
N GLU A 88 -4.30 2.75 3.44
CA GLU A 88 -5.68 3.13 3.71
C GLU A 88 -5.75 3.93 5.00
N SER A 89 -6.24 5.17 4.92
CA SER A 89 -6.43 6.05 6.07
C SER A 89 -7.67 5.67 6.87
N ALA A 90 -7.76 6.16 8.11
CA ALA A 90 -8.92 5.93 8.97
C ALA A 90 -10.25 6.47 8.38
N ASP A 91 -10.18 7.47 7.50
CA ASP A 91 -11.33 8.05 6.80
C ASP A 91 -11.60 7.42 5.42
N GLY A 92 -10.91 6.34 5.07
CA GLY A 92 -11.14 5.57 3.85
C GLY A 92 -10.48 6.12 2.58
N ARG A 93 -9.56 7.09 2.70
CA ARG A 93 -8.71 7.52 1.58
C ARG A 93 -7.62 6.48 1.36
N THR A 94 -7.30 6.24 0.09
CA THR A 94 -6.30 5.25 -0.28
C THR A 94 -5.21 5.87 -1.14
N ALA A 95 -4.01 5.35 -1.01
CA ALA A 95 -2.88 5.61 -1.90
C ALA A 95 -2.17 4.30 -2.16
N ASN A 96 -1.63 4.12 -3.36
CA ASN A 96 -0.86 2.93 -3.70
C ASN A 96 0.44 3.32 -4.39
N CYS A 97 1.42 2.43 -4.33
CA CYS A 97 2.61 2.48 -5.17
C CYS A 97 3.26 1.10 -5.27
N THR A 98 3.99 0.86 -6.36
CA THR A 98 4.77 -0.37 -6.52
C THR A 98 6.16 -0.16 -5.93
N LEU A 99 6.55 -0.96 -4.94
CA LEU A 99 7.89 -0.91 -4.36
C LEU A 99 8.93 -1.30 -5.42
N SER A 100 10.09 -0.64 -5.37
CA SER A 100 11.29 -0.98 -6.16
C SER A 100 11.84 -2.38 -5.85
N SER A 101 11.56 -2.89 -4.65
CA SER A 101 11.89 -4.24 -4.21
C SER A 101 11.07 -4.60 -2.97
N THR A 102 10.84 -5.88 -2.74
CA THR A 102 10.31 -6.40 -1.47
C THR A 102 11.41 -6.76 -0.47
N GLU A 103 12.67 -6.60 -0.85
CA GLU A 103 13.85 -6.70 0.02
C GLU A 103 14.05 -5.43 0.86
N THR A 104 15.00 -5.48 1.79
CA THR A 104 15.31 -4.32 2.67
C THR A 104 15.66 -3.08 1.84
N GLU A 105 15.17 -1.91 2.25
CA GLU A 105 15.27 -0.61 1.56
C GLU A 105 14.49 -0.50 0.22
N GLY A 106 13.60 -1.45 -0.08
CA GLY A 106 12.58 -1.26 -1.09
C GLY A 106 11.74 -0.01 -0.81
N HIS A 107 11.46 0.77 -1.83
CA HIS A 107 10.79 2.07 -1.70
C HIS A 107 9.87 2.36 -2.88
N CYS A 108 8.91 3.25 -2.67
CA CYS A 108 8.09 3.83 -3.73
C CYS A 108 7.59 5.22 -3.33
N ASN A 109 7.10 5.96 -4.31
CA ASN A 109 6.49 7.27 -4.12
C ASN A 109 5.05 7.21 -4.63
N THR A 110 4.10 7.69 -3.83
CA THR A 110 2.69 7.74 -4.22
C THR A 110 2.37 8.76 -5.31
N ASP A 111 3.28 9.70 -5.60
CA ASP A 111 3.17 10.63 -6.74
C ASP A 111 3.55 9.99 -8.08
N ASP A 112 4.39 8.97 -8.04
CA ASP A 112 4.80 8.18 -9.20
C ASP A 112 4.56 6.68 -8.89
N PRO A 113 3.27 6.28 -8.75
CA PRO A 113 2.92 4.96 -8.23
C PRO A 113 3.37 3.81 -9.13
N ASP A 114 3.62 4.10 -10.41
CA ASP A 114 4.01 3.17 -11.46
C ASP A 114 5.51 3.28 -11.85
N ALA A 115 6.32 3.98 -11.04
CA ALA A 115 7.76 4.13 -11.25
C ALA A 115 8.51 2.79 -11.43
N PHE A 116 7.97 1.72 -10.86
CA PHE A 116 8.55 0.39 -10.91
C PHE A 116 7.55 -0.68 -11.41
N PRO A 117 7.99 -1.63 -12.24
CA PRO A 117 7.12 -2.68 -12.77
C PRO A 117 6.83 -3.78 -11.73
N VAL A 118 5.58 -4.26 -11.70
CA VAL A 118 5.05 -5.24 -10.74
C VAL A 118 5.78 -6.60 -10.77
N GLU A 119 6.26 -7.05 -11.94
CA GLU A 119 6.74 -8.43 -12.12
C GLU A 119 8.20 -8.67 -11.70
N HIS A 120 8.95 -7.62 -11.33
CA HIS A 120 10.39 -7.73 -11.08
C HIS A 120 10.83 -7.45 -9.63
N ASN A 121 9.91 -7.01 -8.78
CA ASN A 121 10.26 -6.49 -7.45
C ASN A 121 9.72 -7.34 -6.29
N GLY A 122 8.83 -8.28 -6.59
CA GLY A 122 8.21 -9.17 -5.61
C GLY A 122 9.08 -10.32 -5.15
N ALA A 123 8.75 -10.88 -3.99
CA ALA A 123 9.34 -12.10 -3.47
C ALA A 123 9.08 -13.25 -4.45
N GLY A 124 10.15 -13.99 -4.77
CA GLY A 124 10.10 -15.08 -5.74
C GLY A 124 8.94 -16.05 -5.46
N ARG A 125 8.04 -16.20 -6.43
CA ARG A 125 7.02 -17.26 -6.40
C ARG A 125 7.74 -18.60 -6.45
N LEU A 126 7.75 -19.34 -5.34
CA LEU A 126 7.91 -20.80 -5.40
C LEU A 126 6.75 -21.29 -6.27
N LEU A 127 7.08 -21.66 -7.51
CA LEU A 127 6.14 -22.01 -8.57
C LEU A 127 5.17 -23.12 -8.13
N GLY A 128 4.01 -22.72 -7.62
CA GLY A 128 2.81 -23.55 -7.54
C GLY A 128 1.86 -23.12 -8.66
N PRO A 129 1.60 -23.96 -9.68
CA PRO A 129 0.74 -23.59 -10.79
C PRO A 129 -0.70 -23.66 -10.30
N ARG A 130 -1.28 -22.52 -9.90
CA ARG A 130 -2.73 -22.19 -9.83
C ARG A 130 -2.95 -21.17 -8.73
N THR A 131 -3.05 -19.89 -9.11
CA THR A 131 -4.11 -18.96 -8.68
C THR A 131 -3.77 -17.57 -9.20
N VAL A 132 -4.34 -17.24 -10.35
CA VAL A 132 -4.59 -15.85 -10.76
C VAL A 132 -6.06 -15.64 -10.45
N PHE A 133 -6.36 -14.97 -9.33
CA PHE A 133 -7.66 -14.32 -9.14
C PHE A 133 -7.41 -12.81 -9.22
N LEU A 134 -7.40 -12.32 -10.45
CA LEU A 134 -7.73 -10.93 -10.78
C LEU A 134 -9.22 -10.74 -10.49
N GLY A 135 -9.56 -9.83 -9.59
CA GLY A 135 -10.96 -9.51 -9.31
C GLY A 135 -11.17 -8.71 -8.04
N VAL A 136 -10.70 -7.45 -8.00
CA VAL A 136 -11.33 -6.46 -7.12
C VAL A 136 -12.57 -5.98 -7.86
N ALA A 137 -13.70 -6.65 -7.62
CA ALA A 137 -15.01 -6.20 -8.09
C ALA A 137 -15.46 -4.99 -7.25
N PRO A 138 -15.94 -3.90 -7.86
CA PRO A 138 -16.60 -2.85 -7.11
C PRO A 138 -17.96 -3.38 -6.61
N VAL A 139 -18.08 -3.55 -5.29
CA VAL A 139 -19.37 -3.79 -4.64
C VAL A 139 -20.11 -2.44 -4.61
N VAL A 140 -20.80 -2.08 -5.69
CA VAL A 140 -21.84 -1.04 -5.66
C VAL A 140 -22.94 -1.41 -6.64
N ALA A 141 -24.00 -2.04 -6.11
CA ALA A 141 -25.36 -1.86 -6.58
C ALA A 141 -26.31 -2.30 -5.47
N GLY A 142 -26.37 -1.47 -4.42
CA GLY A 142 -27.47 -1.50 -3.47
C GLY A 142 -28.75 -1.17 -4.22
N LEU A 143 -29.57 -2.21 -4.39
CA LEU A 143 -31.01 -2.13 -4.57
C LEU A 143 -31.58 -1.20 -3.48
N LEU A 144 -32.43 -0.22 -3.86
CA LEU A 144 -33.72 0.09 -3.21
C LEU A 144 -34.34 1.36 -3.84
N LEU A 145 -35.44 1.10 -4.56
CA LEU A 145 -36.62 1.92 -4.87
C LEU A 145 -36.43 3.26 -5.62
#